data_AF-A0A6B0XK37-F1
#
_entry.id   AF-A0A6B0XK37-F1
#
_cell.length_a   1.000
_cell.length_b   1.000
_cell.length_c   1.000
_cell.angle_alpha   90.00
_cell.angle_beta   90.00
_cell.angle_gamma   90.00
#
_symmetry.space_group_name_H-M   'P 1'
#
loop_
_entity.id
_entity.type
_entity.pdbx_description
1 polymer ?
#
loop_
_entity_poly.entity_id
_entity_poly.type
_entity_poly.pdbx_seq_one_letter_code
_entity_poly.pdbx_strand_id
1 'polypeptide(L)'
;MKFLCVPCDEQMKLKHAIGPEGGSVALVYACPACSAEMAMMTNPHETQVVGSLGVKIGTAEDPETAAAASKCPFTGMLADMGVPMTGTRAGENASPVESGNGAPEGIPWTLEARERLANIPDIVRASAVAGIEKFAEDHGYEEVDAAVLERARSFFGIA
;
A
#
# COMPACT_ATOMS: atom_id res chain seq x y z
N MET A 1 -9.39 6.31 10.02
CA MET A 1 -10.44 6.85 9.12
C MET A 1 -11.23 7.94 9.84
N LYS A 2 -11.79 8.92 9.11
CA LYS A 2 -12.68 9.97 9.63
C LYS A 2 -14.08 9.79 9.05
N PHE A 3 -15.12 10.02 9.85
CA PHE A 3 -16.52 9.85 9.44
C PHE A 3 -17.30 11.14 9.71
N LEU A 4 -18.28 11.46 8.84
CA LEU A 4 -19.14 12.64 8.93
C LEU A 4 -20.57 12.19 9.20
N CYS A 5 -21.22 12.80 10.19
CA CYS A 5 -22.63 12.60 10.47
C CYS A 5 -23.47 13.46 9.52
N VAL A 6 -24.12 12.85 8.53
CA VAL A 6 -24.88 13.56 7.49
C VAL A 6 -26.00 14.46 8.06
N PRO A 7 -26.80 14.04 9.05
CA PRO A 7 -27.86 14.90 9.60
C PRO A 7 -27.35 16.16 10.31
N CYS A 8 -26.13 16.11 10.88
CA CYS A 8 -25.59 17.20 11.69
C CYS A 8 -24.46 17.98 10.99
N ASP A 9 -23.94 17.47 9.88
CA ASP A 9 -22.73 17.96 9.21
C ASP A 9 -21.51 18.05 10.15
N GLU A 10 -21.42 17.10 11.08
CA GLU A 10 -20.41 17.08 12.14
C GLU A 10 -19.49 15.87 12.05
N GLN A 11 -18.19 16.06 12.27
CA GLN A 11 -17.24 14.94 12.28
C GLN A 11 -17.53 14.02 13.48
N MET A 12 -17.75 12.74 13.20
CA MET A 12 -17.96 11.73 14.23
C MET A 12 -16.65 11.43 14.98
N LYS A 13 -16.77 11.18 16.28
CA LYS A 13 -15.64 10.88 17.18
C LYS A 13 -15.58 9.38 17.45
N LEU A 14 -14.37 8.83 17.54
CA LEU A 14 -14.19 7.44 17.98
C LEU A 14 -14.65 7.34 19.43
N LYS A 15 -15.62 6.47 19.69
CA LYS A 15 -16.18 6.21 21.02
C LYS A 15 -15.39 5.10 21.70
N HIS A 16 -15.29 3.93 21.07
CA HIS A 16 -14.51 2.79 21.58
C HIS A 16 -13.90 1.98 20.43
N ALA A 17 -12.74 1.37 20.70
CA ALA A 17 -12.13 0.32 19.90
C ALA A 17 -12.12 -0.97 20.73
N ILE A 18 -12.69 -2.05 20.20
CA ILE A 18 -12.85 -3.34 20.87
C ILE A 18 -12.04 -4.38 20.08
N GLY A 19 -11.17 -5.12 20.75
CA GLY A 19 -10.34 -6.18 20.15
C GLY A 19 -8.84 -6.02 20.40
N PRO A 20 -7.97 -6.83 19.77
CA PRO A 20 -8.26 -7.78 18.69
C PRO A 20 -8.71 -9.15 19.22
N GLU A 21 -10.02 -9.33 19.42
CA GLU A 21 -10.58 -10.65 19.77
C GLU A 21 -10.82 -11.43 18.48
N GLY A 22 -10.33 -12.68 18.41
CA GLY A 22 -10.39 -13.47 17.18
C GLY A 22 -9.65 -12.83 15.98
N GLY A 23 -8.72 -11.91 16.25
CA GLY A 23 -7.96 -11.20 15.23
C GLY A 23 -8.68 -9.99 14.61
N SER A 24 -9.93 -9.69 14.97
CA SER A 24 -10.68 -8.55 14.41
C SER A 24 -10.73 -7.38 15.38
N VAL A 25 -10.81 -6.15 14.87
CA VAL A 25 -11.01 -4.92 15.67
C VAL A 25 -12.34 -4.30 15.27
N ALA A 26 -13.20 -4.05 16.25
CA ALA A 26 -14.40 -3.26 16.09
C ALA A 26 -14.13 -1.80 16.47
N LEU A 27 -14.45 -0.85 15.59
CA LEU A 27 -14.37 0.58 15.85
C LEU A 27 -15.78 1.17 15.86
N VAL A 28 -16.15 1.82 16.96
CA VAL A 28 -17.44 2.52 17.10
C VAL A 28 -17.21 4.01 17.08
N TYR A 29 -17.89 4.71 16.17
CA TYR A 29 -17.89 6.16 16.07
C TYR A 29 -19.26 6.71 16.44
N ALA A 30 -19.28 7.87 17.11
CA ALA A 30 -20.50 8.55 17.51
C ALA A 30 -20.48 10.04 17.09
N CYS A 31 -21.64 10.54 16.63
CA CYS A 31 -21.83 11.96 16.41
C CYS A 31 -21.93 12.69 17.76
N PRO A 32 -21.16 13.77 18.00
CA PRO A 32 -21.24 14.51 19.25
C PRO A 32 -22.56 15.30 19.42
N ALA A 33 -23.27 15.59 18.32
CA ALA A 33 -24.47 16.42 18.34
C ALA A 33 -25.77 15.60 18.53
N CYS A 34 -25.93 14.50 17.78
CA CYS A 34 -27.17 13.71 17.79
C CYS A 34 -27.03 12.29 18.33
N SER A 35 -25.82 11.89 18.79
CA SER A 35 -25.51 10.55 19.30
C SER A 35 -25.71 9.39 18.32
N ALA A 36 -25.94 9.65 17.03
CA ALA A 36 -25.95 8.61 16.02
C ALA A 36 -24.63 7.84 16.01
N GLU A 37 -24.70 6.51 15.95
CA GLU A 37 -23.54 5.63 16.02
C GLU A 37 -23.37 4.84 14.72
N MET A 38 -22.11 4.58 14.38
CA MET A 38 -21.73 3.62 13.35
C MET A 38 -20.59 2.75 13.85
N ALA A 39 -20.62 1.47 13.47
CA ALA A 39 -19.57 0.52 13.81
C ALA A 39 -18.94 -0.05 12.54
N MET A 40 -17.62 -0.21 12.55
CA MET A 40 -16.89 -0.95 11.54
C MET A 40 -16.17 -2.12 12.21
N MET A 41 -16.18 -3.28 11.57
CA MET A 41 -15.43 -4.46 12.00
C MET A 41 -14.34 -4.74 10.96
N THR A 42 -13.09 -4.79 11.37
CA THR A 42 -11.99 -5.12 10.47
C THR A 42 -11.90 -6.63 10.23
N ASN A 43 -11.37 -7.04 9.08
CA ASN A 43 -11.11 -8.44 8.79
C ASN A 43 -9.94 -8.95 9.65
N PRO A 44 -10.01 -10.18 10.22
CA PRO A 44 -8.92 -10.76 10.99
C PRO A 44 -7.54 -10.73 10.32
N HIS A 45 -7.46 -11.11 9.05
CA HIS A 45 -6.19 -11.21 8.32
C HIS A 45 -5.57 -9.83 8.08
N GLU A 46 -6.38 -8.85 7.70
CA GLU A 46 -5.93 -7.47 7.49
C GLU A 46 -5.46 -6.83 8.80
N THR A 47 -6.21 -7.05 9.89
CA THR A 47 -5.87 -6.53 11.23
C THR A 47 -4.54 -7.10 11.73
N GLN A 48 -4.27 -8.38 11.48
CA GLN A 48 -3.01 -9.01 11.83
C GLN A 48 -1.83 -8.38 11.08
N VAL A 49 -1.99 -8.13 9.77
CA VAL A 49 -0.94 -7.48 8.96
C VAL A 49 -0.69 -6.05 9.45
N VAL A 50 -1.74 -5.24 9.62
CA VAL A 50 -1.60 -3.86 10.10
C VAL A 50 -1.04 -3.80 11.53
N GLY A 51 -1.44 -4.73 12.39
CA GLY A 51 -0.88 -4.87 13.73
C GLY A 51 0.62 -5.17 13.74
N SER A 52 1.12 -6.00 12.81
CA SER A 52 2.55 -6.31 12.71
C SER A 52 3.40 -5.12 12.24
N LEU A 53 2.78 -4.15 11.54
CA LEU A 53 3.40 -2.88 11.16
C LEU A 53 3.49 -1.86 12.32
N GLY A 54 2.96 -2.19 13.50
CA GLY A 54 3.01 -1.32 14.68
C GLY A 54 2.11 -0.08 14.62
N VAL A 55 1.19 -0.03 13.64
CA VAL A 55 0.25 1.08 13.47
C VAL A 55 -0.84 0.99 14.55
N LYS A 56 -0.99 2.06 15.33
CA LYS A 56 -2.02 2.15 16.36
C LYS A 56 -3.38 2.42 15.74
N ILE A 57 -4.25 1.42 15.76
CA ILE A 57 -5.66 1.58 15.38
C ILE A 57 -6.43 2.04 16.62
N GLY A 58 -6.96 3.27 16.59
CA GLY A 58 -8.00 3.70 17.54
C GLY A 58 -7.53 4.33 18.85
N THR A 59 -6.33 4.92 18.93
CA THR A 59 -6.06 5.85 20.04
C THR A 59 -6.86 7.13 19.82
N ALA A 60 -7.90 7.35 20.62
CA ALA A 60 -8.43 8.69 20.82
C ALA A 60 -7.27 9.57 21.29
N GLU A 61 -6.99 10.64 20.55
CA GLU A 61 -5.98 11.62 20.93
C GLU A 61 -6.49 12.36 22.16
N ASP A 62 -6.12 11.90 23.36
CA ASP A 62 -6.06 12.76 24.54
C ASP A 62 -4.78 13.61 24.42
N PRO A 63 -4.86 14.95 24.41
CA PRO A 63 -3.72 15.82 24.13
C PRO A 63 -2.74 15.99 25.31
N GLU A 64 -2.66 15.06 26.27
CA GLU A 64 -1.92 15.29 27.52
C GLU A 64 -0.93 14.19 27.96
N THR A 65 -0.38 13.37 27.06
CA THR A 65 0.78 12.53 27.43
C THR A 65 1.77 12.30 26.29
N ALA A 66 2.24 13.39 25.68
CA ALA A 66 3.43 13.41 24.84
C ALA A 66 4.71 13.64 25.67
N ALA A 67 4.99 12.75 26.63
CA ALA A 67 6.30 12.72 27.31
C ALA A 67 6.50 11.40 28.06
N ALA A 68 6.93 10.35 27.35
CA ALA A 68 7.88 9.32 27.83
C ALA A 68 7.79 8.05 26.96
N ALA A 69 8.48 8.04 25.82
CA ALA A 69 8.98 6.80 25.22
C ALA A 69 9.96 7.13 24.09
N SER A 70 11.13 7.68 24.43
CA SER A 70 12.28 7.63 23.54
C SER A 70 13.47 7.08 24.32
N LYS A 71 13.49 5.75 24.44
CA LYS A 71 14.66 4.95 24.78
C LYS A 71 14.60 3.68 23.94
N CYS A 72 15.15 3.78 22.74
CA CYS A 72 15.44 2.62 21.91
C CYS A 72 16.67 1.91 22.50
N PRO A 73 16.61 0.62 22.86
CA PRO A 73 17.71 -0.06 23.55
C PRO A 73 18.77 -0.67 22.60
N PHE A 74 18.92 -0.19 21.36
CA PHE A 74 19.76 -0.85 20.35
C PHE A 74 20.74 0.06 19.58
N THR A 75 21.32 1.07 20.24
CA THR A 75 22.38 1.92 19.65
C THR A 75 23.70 1.80 20.42
N GLY A 76 24.17 0.57 20.63
CA GLY A 76 25.37 0.29 21.45
C GLY A 76 26.52 -0.47 20.78
N MET A 77 26.45 -0.84 19.49
CA MET A 77 27.45 -1.75 18.90
C MET A 77 27.89 -1.42 17.46
N LEU A 78 28.17 -0.16 17.14
CA LEU A 78 28.89 0.21 15.90
C LEU A 78 29.96 1.30 16.14
N ALA A 79 30.51 1.36 17.36
CA ALA A 79 31.62 2.24 17.72
C ALA A 79 32.99 1.53 17.68
N ASP A 80 33.11 0.47 16.88
CA ASP A 80 34.37 -0.26 16.71
C ASP A 80 34.53 -0.74 15.26
N MET A 81 34.69 0.19 14.32
CA MET A 81 35.43 -0.02 13.06
C MET A 81 35.90 1.35 12.56
N GLY A 82 37.13 1.72 12.94
CA GLY A 82 37.80 2.89 12.42
C GLY A 82 38.01 2.76 10.91
N VAL A 83 37.48 3.72 10.15
CA VAL A 83 37.84 3.92 8.75
C VAL A 83 37.93 5.42 8.46
N PRO A 84 39.10 5.93 8.01
CA PRO A 84 39.34 7.35 7.85
C PRO A 84 38.75 7.89 6.55
N MET A 85 38.15 9.09 6.64
CA MET A 85 37.77 9.92 5.50
C MET A 85 39.02 10.56 4.86
N THR A 86 39.44 10.06 3.70
CA THR A 86 40.29 10.79 2.74
C THR A 86 39.97 10.32 1.31
N GLY A 87 39.92 11.26 0.33
CA GLY A 87 39.99 10.87 -1.09
C GLY A 87 39.23 11.72 -2.12
N THR A 88 39.79 12.89 -2.42
CA THR A 88 39.87 13.67 -3.67
C THR A 88 39.17 13.19 -4.98
N ARG A 89 38.46 14.16 -5.60
CA ARG A 89 38.20 14.52 -7.02
C ARG A 89 38.67 13.67 -8.22
N ALA A 90 37.78 13.70 -9.22
CA ALA A 90 37.93 13.86 -10.68
C ALA A 90 38.01 12.59 -11.57
N GLY A 91 37.19 12.59 -12.62
CA GLY A 91 37.39 11.74 -13.81
C GLY A 91 36.11 11.21 -14.47
N GLU A 92 35.75 11.84 -15.58
CA GLU A 92 35.34 11.17 -16.84
C GLU A 92 33.90 10.65 -17.02
N ASN A 93 33.17 11.44 -17.82
CA ASN A 93 32.45 11.03 -19.03
C ASN A 93 31.80 9.64 -19.07
N ALA A 94 30.48 9.61 -18.92
CA ALA A 94 29.63 8.70 -19.70
C ALA A 94 28.23 9.29 -19.83
N SER A 95 27.89 9.74 -21.03
CA SER A 95 26.51 9.97 -21.44
C SER A 95 25.71 8.68 -21.30
N PRO A 96 24.46 8.70 -20.79
CA PRO A 96 23.52 7.66 -21.15
C PRO A 96 22.96 8.02 -22.52
N VAL A 97 23.43 7.31 -23.52
CA VAL A 97 22.71 7.07 -24.76
C VAL A 97 21.29 6.64 -24.43
N GLU A 98 20.33 7.32 -25.04
CA GLU A 98 18.97 6.81 -25.18
C GLU A 98 19.05 5.47 -25.92
N SER A 99 18.64 4.41 -25.24
CA SER A 99 18.37 3.11 -25.86
C SER A 99 16.96 2.73 -25.48
N GLY A 100 16.06 2.93 -26.44
CA GLY A 100 14.82 2.20 -26.47
C GLY A 100 15.08 0.70 -26.60
N ASN A 101 14.10 -0.04 -26.09
CA ASN A 101 13.81 -1.43 -26.39
C ASN A 101 14.69 -2.51 -25.73
N GLY A 102 14.16 -3.05 -24.64
CA GLY A 102 14.57 -4.30 -24.03
C GLY A 102 13.46 -4.81 -23.10
N ALA A 103 12.24 -4.96 -23.61
CA ALA A 103 11.22 -5.75 -22.92
C ALA A 103 11.55 -7.24 -23.09
N PRO A 104 11.39 -8.07 -22.04
CA PRO A 104 11.68 -9.50 -22.10
C PRO A 104 10.78 -10.20 -23.13
N GLU A 105 11.18 -11.38 -23.60
CA GLU A 105 10.39 -12.28 -24.47
C GLU A 105 9.10 -12.76 -23.77
N GLY A 106 8.18 -11.85 -23.50
CA GLY A 106 6.83 -12.10 -23.03
C GLY A 106 5.83 -12.04 -24.19
N ILE A 107 4.61 -12.48 -23.92
CA ILE A 107 3.49 -12.38 -24.87
C ILE A 107 3.39 -10.93 -25.39
N PRO A 108 3.28 -10.71 -26.72
CA PRO A 108 3.15 -9.37 -27.27
C PRO A 108 1.91 -8.66 -26.71
N TRP A 109 2.05 -7.36 -26.44
CA TRP A 109 0.96 -6.50 -25.98
C TRP A 109 0.57 -5.53 -27.09
N THR A 110 -0.73 -5.44 -27.36
CA THR A 110 -1.28 -4.42 -28.27
C THR A 110 -1.04 -3.00 -27.74
N LEU A 111 -1.07 -2.01 -28.63
CA LEU A 111 -0.94 -0.59 -28.25
C LEU A 111 -2.04 -0.18 -27.25
N GLU A 112 -3.28 -0.57 -27.53
CA GLU A 112 -4.43 -0.29 -26.66
C GLU A 112 -4.26 -0.89 -25.26
N ALA A 113 -3.74 -2.13 -25.17
CA ALA A 113 -3.49 -2.76 -23.89
C ALA A 113 -2.41 -2.04 -23.07
N ARG A 114 -1.37 -1.51 -23.73
CA ARG A 114 -0.32 -0.70 -23.08
C ARG A 114 -0.84 0.64 -22.58
N GLU A 115 -1.74 1.29 -23.32
CA GLU A 115 -2.38 2.53 -22.88
C GLU A 115 -3.24 2.29 -21.63
N ARG A 116 -3.93 1.16 -21.54
CA ARG A 116 -4.69 0.79 -20.33
C ARG A 116 -3.78 0.49 -19.15
N LEU A 117 -2.66 -0.21 -19.37
CA LEU A 117 -1.63 -0.38 -18.36
C LEU A 117 -1.11 0.97 -17.84
N ALA A 118 -0.98 1.99 -18.70
CA ALA A 118 -0.49 3.32 -18.34
C ALA A 118 -1.31 3.94 -17.20
N ASN A 119 -2.63 3.68 -17.15
CA ASN A 119 -3.55 4.18 -16.14
C ASN A 119 -3.41 3.49 -14.76
N ILE A 120 -2.71 2.36 -14.68
CA ILE A 120 -2.47 1.63 -13.43
C ILE A 120 -1.35 2.34 -12.63
N PRO A 121 -1.48 2.53 -11.30
CA PRO A 121 -0.42 3.11 -10.48
C PRO A 121 0.91 2.32 -10.56
N ASP A 122 2.04 3.02 -10.57
CA ASP A 122 3.37 2.43 -10.78
C ASP A 122 3.70 1.29 -9.82
N ILE A 123 3.31 1.43 -8.54
CA ILE A 123 3.59 0.46 -7.48
C ILE A 123 3.02 -0.94 -7.82
N VAL A 124 1.88 -1.01 -8.49
CA VAL A 124 1.20 -2.27 -8.81
C VAL A 124 1.32 -2.67 -10.29
N ARG A 125 1.88 -1.79 -11.14
CA ARG A 125 2.00 -1.99 -12.59
C ARG A 125 2.81 -3.25 -12.93
N ALA A 126 3.93 -3.47 -12.25
CA ALA A 126 4.77 -4.66 -12.48
C ALA A 126 4.04 -5.97 -12.12
N SER A 127 3.31 -5.99 -10.99
CA SER A 127 2.52 -7.14 -10.58
C SER A 127 1.34 -7.40 -11.52
N ALA A 128 0.69 -6.34 -12.01
CA ALA A 128 -0.39 -6.44 -12.97
C ALA A 128 0.09 -7.07 -14.30
N VAL A 129 1.21 -6.60 -14.84
CA VAL A 129 1.81 -7.16 -16.07
C VAL A 129 2.09 -8.66 -15.91
N ALA A 130 2.80 -9.05 -14.85
CA ALA A 130 3.14 -10.46 -14.62
C ALA A 130 1.88 -11.34 -14.44
N GLY A 131 0.85 -10.85 -13.74
CA GLY A 131 -0.40 -11.58 -13.56
C GLY A 131 -1.20 -11.74 -14.85
N ILE A 132 -1.21 -10.70 -15.70
CA ILE A 132 -1.91 -10.71 -16.99
C ILE A 132 -1.19 -11.59 -18.01
N GLU A 133 0.14 -11.52 -18.09
CA GLU A 133 0.93 -12.40 -18.95
C GLU A 133 0.75 -13.86 -18.57
N LYS A 134 0.80 -14.17 -17.27
CA LYS A 134 0.52 -15.52 -16.78
C LYS A 134 -0.91 -15.97 -17.12
N PHE A 135 -1.90 -15.09 -16.95
CA PHE A 135 -3.28 -15.39 -17.34
C PHE A 135 -3.39 -15.67 -18.84
N ALA A 136 -2.65 -14.91 -19.65
CA ALA A 136 -2.61 -15.07 -21.09
C ALA A 136 -2.00 -16.42 -21.49
N GLU A 137 -0.87 -16.79 -20.89
CA GLU A 137 -0.22 -18.10 -21.07
C GLU A 137 -1.13 -19.27 -20.65
N ASP A 138 -1.71 -19.20 -19.45
CA ASP A 138 -2.54 -20.27 -18.88
C ASP A 138 -3.81 -20.53 -19.73
N HIS A 139 -4.28 -19.54 -20.49
CA HIS A 139 -5.43 -19.64 -21.39
C HIS A 139 -5.05 -19.79 -22.88
N GLY A 140 -3.75 -19.83 -23.19
CA GLY A 140 -3.25 -20.00 -24.56
C GLY A 140 -3.48 -18.80 -25.47
N TYR A 141 -3.51 -17.58 -24.93
CA TYR A 141 -3.56 -16.36 -25.74
C TYR A 141 -2.17 -16.01 -26.27
N GLU A 142 -2.07 -15.78 -27.57
CA GLU A 142 -0.80 -15.43 -28.25
C GLU A 142 -0.48 -13.93 -28.19
N GLU A 143 -1.45 -13.10 -27.80
CA GLU A 143 -1.31 -11.64 -27.66
C GLU A 143 -2.20 -11.12 -26.53
N VAL A 144 -1.74 -10.11 -25.79
CA VAL A 144 -2.54 -9.37 -24.81
C VAL A 144 -3.24 -8.19 -25.48
N ASP A 145 -4.52 -8.38 -25.80
CA ASP A 145 -5.42 -7.37 -26.33
C ASP A 145 -6.38 -6.80 -25.26
N ALA A 146 -7.21 -5.84 -25.65
CA ALA A 146 -8.22 -5.24 -24.78
C ALA A 146 -9.23 -6.25 -24.23
N ALA A 147 -9.51 -7.34 -24.94
CA ALA A 147 -10.46 -8.36 -24.53
C ALA A 147 -9.83 -9.32 -23.50
N VAL A 148 -8.56 -9.67 -23.65
CA VAL A 148 -7.77 -10.43 -22.66
C VAL A 148 -7.67 -9.63 -21.36
N LEU A 149 -7.46 -8.31 -21.44
CA LEU A 149 -7.45 -7.44 -20.26
C LEU A 149 -8.79 -7.43 -19.51
N GLU A 150 -9.91 -7.36 -20.23
CA GLU A 150 -11.24 -7.39 -19.60
C GLU A 150 -11.53 -8.75 -18.94
N ARG A 151 -11.11 -9.84 -19.60
CA ARG A 151 -11.21 -11.19 -19.03
C ARG A 151 -10.32 -11.35 -17.80
N ALA A 152 -9.08 -10.87 -17.84
CA ALA A 152 -8.17 -10.89 -16.70
C ALA A 152 -8.71 -10.06 -15.53
N ARG A 153 -9.24 -8.86 -15.80
CA ARG A 153 -9.90 -8.00 -14.81
C ARG A 153 -11.05 -8.71 -14.09
N SER A 154 -11.91 -9.38 -14.87
CA SER A 154 -13.02 -10.18 -14.35
C SER A 154 -12.53 -11.38 -13.54
N PHE A 155 -11.49 -12.07 -14.00
CA PHE A 155 -10.88 -13.22 -13.32
C PHE A 155 -10.28 -12.85 -11.96
N PHE A 156 -9.61 -11.71 -11.86
CA PHE A 156 -9.06 -11.20 -10.60
C PHE A 156 -10.09 -10.51 -9.69
N GLY A 157 -11.35 -10.38 -10.12
CA GLY A 157 -12.42 -9.76 -9.34
C GLY A 157 -12.28 -8.24 -9.16
N ILE A 158 -11.55 -7.57 -10.05
CA ILE A 158 -11.30 -6.13 -10.01
C ILE A 158 -12.37 -5.44 -10.88
N ALA A 159 -13.64 -5.46 -10.45
CA ALA A 159 -14.78 -4.96 -11.21
C ALA A 159 -14.97 -3.44 -11.16
#